data_AF-A0A1H8WAA8-F1
#
_entry.id   AF-A0A1H8WAA8-F1
#
_cell.length_a   1.000
_cell.length_b   1.000
_cell.length_c   1.000
_cell.angle_alpha   90.00
_cell.angle_beta   90.00
_cell.angle_gamma   90.00
#
_symmetry.space_group_name_H-M   'P 1'
#
loop_
_entity.id
_entity.type
_entity.pdbx_description
1 polymer ?
#
loop_
_entity_poly.entity_id
_entity_poly.type
_entity_poly.pdbx_seq_one_letter_code
_entity_poly.pdbx_strand_id
1 'polypeptide(L)'
;MNFSAVNKKANRVFLLPAIAIIVLSLVQCTPKHQVASSFKAGTTADDPNKGLKDYYKSYFPIGVAVNTAALNGPDSALIVKEFNSVTAENDMKMGPIHPSENVYNWKNADDIVDFATSHHIKIRGHNLCWHNQEAAWMFKGVDGKPVTKELLLKRLKDHIFAVAGRYKGKIYAWDVVNEAVDDSNDTMQIYRKSNWYNICNGPDFIEAAFRYAHEADPQAKLYYNDYNSEHPVKREKIYKLLKKLVDNHVPIDGVGMQAHWKLNEPSPDELRKALDEVTSLGLKVQFTELDITIRLPQPNPAPGATTPPVPDPGYTPGLEAKQIAQYKMAFDIFRQYKKFITNVTFWNVSDRYSWLDQRGGGLMGGAAAGGNTPRIVKKAYPLLFDENRQRKKAYWSVVGF
;
A
#
# COMPACT_ATOMS: atom_id res chain seq x y z
N MET A 1 -5.27 -54.38 69.57
CA MET A 1 -6.05 -54.84 70.73
C MET A 1 -7.51 -54.52 70.49
N ASN A 2 -8.29 -55.59 70.55
CA ASN A 2 -9.73 -55.73 70.76
C ASN A 2 -10.59 -54.52 71.20
N PHE A 3 -11.80 -54.49 70.63
CA PHE A 3 -13.12 -54.31 71.27
C PHE A 3 -13.39 -52.96 71.98
N SER A 4 -14.59 -52.42 72.13
CA SER A 4 -15.94 -52.66 71.63
C SER A 4 -16.84 -51.61 72.28
N ALA A 5 -17.97 -51.34 71.62
CA ALA A 5 -19.29 -51.04 72.19
C ALA A 5 -19.52 -49.70 72.93
N VAL A 6 -20.65 -49.08 72.58
CA VAL A 6 -21.86 -48.88 73.43
C VAL A 6 -22.90 -48.16 72.52
N ASN A 7 -23.95 -48.83 72.01
CA ASN A 7 -25.32 -48.97 72.57
C ASN A 7 -25.89 -47.63 73.11
N LYS A 8 -27.13 -47.16 72.90
CA LYS A 8 -28.41 -47.76 72.49
C LYS A 8 -29.42 -46.59 72.57
N LYS A 9 -30.34 -46.43 71.62
CA LYS A 9 -31.81 -46.45 71.82
C LYS A 9 -32.56 -45.77 70.69
N ALA A 10 -33.54 -46.54 70.22
CA ALA A 10 -34.46 -46.26 69.14
C ALA A 10 -35.59 -45.32 69.54
N ASN A 11 -36.19 -44.66 68.55
CA ASN A 11 -37.64 -44.58 68.46
C ASN A 11 -38.08 -44.55 66.99
N ARG A 12 -39.16 -45.30 66.75
CA ARG A 12 -39.93 -45.47 65.50
C ARG A 12 -40.54 -44.10 65.10
N VAL A 13 -41.00 -43.79 63.88
CA VAL A 13 -41.89 -44.50 62.94
C VAL A 13 -41.90 -43.69 61.60
N PHE A 14 -42.39 -44.34 60.53
CA PHE A 14 -42.98 -43.82 59.28
C PHE A 14 -42.09 -43.72 58.04
N LEU A 15 -42.27 -44.72 57.17
CA LEU A 15 -42.00 -44.67 55.73
C LEU A 15 -42.92 -43.62 55.07
N LEU A 16 -42.30 -42.69 54.34
CA LEU A 16 -42.88 -41.94 53.22
C LEU A 16 -41.74 -41.71 52.21
N PRO A 17 -42.00 -41.73 50.89
CA PRO A 17 -40.96 -41.78 49.87
C PRO A 17 -40.26 -40.42 49.76
N ALA A 18 -38.94 -40.40 50.01
CA ALA A 18 -38.11 -39.24 49.75
C ALA A 18 -37.83 -39.14 48.25
N ILE A 19 -38.55 -38.23 47.58
CA ILE A 19 -38.13 -37.67 46.29
C ILE A 19 -36.94 -36.76 46.61
N ALA A 20 -35.73 -37.25 46.35
CA ALA A 20 -34.52 -36.45 46.42
C ALA A 20 -34.51 -35.46 45.25
N ILE A 21 -34.73 -34.18 45.57
CA ILE A 21 -34.39 -33.06 44.69
C ILE A 21 -32.87 -32.99 44.63
N ILE A 22 -32.29 -33.58 43.58
CA ILE A 22 -30.90 -33.34 43.20
C ILE A 22 -30.85 -31.93 42.62
N VAL A 23 -30.28 -30.99 43.38
CA VAL A 23 -29.82 -29.71 42.84
C VAL A 23 -28.58 -30.00 42.01
N LEU A 24 -28.78 -30.28 40.72
CA LEU A 24 -27.70 -30.28 39.74
C LEU A 24 -27.33 -28.81 39.48
N SER A 25 -26.18 -28.39 39.99
CA SER A 25 -25.52 -27.15 39.58
C SER A 25 -25.07 -27.30 38.12
N LEU A 26 -25.96 -26.97 37.19
CA LEU A 26 -25.62 -26.78 35.78
C LEU A 26 -24.76 -25.53 35.66
N VAL A 27 -23.44 -25.74 35.56
CA VAL A 27 -22.53 -24.77 34.96
C VAL A 27 -22.92 -24.65 33.48
N GLN A 28 -23.76 -23.67 33.18
CA GLN A 28 -24.01 -23.27 31.80
C GLN A 28 -22.76 -22.55 31.28
N CYS A 29 -21.97 -23.25 30.47
CA CYS A 29 -21.10 -22.59 29.48
C CYS A 29 -22.01 -21.79 28.54
N THR A 30 -22.14 -20.49 28.81
CA THR A 30 -22.73 -19.56 27.86
C THR A 30 -21.72 -19.32 26.74
N PRO A 31 -22.08 -19.52 25.46
CA PRO A 31 -21.21 -19.12 24.36
C PRO A 31 -21.09 -17.60 24.36
N LYS A 32 -19.88 -17.11 24.64
CA LYS A 32 -19.52 -15.69 24.51
C LYS A 32 -19.64 -15.29 23.03
N HIS A 33 -20.54 -14.35 22.78
CA HIS A 33 -20.63 -13.48 21.60
C HIS A 33 -20.94 -14.17 20.25
N GLN A 34 -22.21 -14.53 20.05
CA GLN A 34 -22.84 -14.31 18.75
C GLN A 34 -23.61 -13.00 18.81
N VAL A 35 -22.95 -11.90 18.44
CA VAL A 35 -23.67 -10.69 18.02
C VAL A 35 -24.13 -10.97 16.60
N ALA A 36 -25.38 -11.35 16.43
CA ALA A 36 -26.05 -11.28 15.14
C ALA A 36 -26.08 -9.80 14.72
N SER A 37 -25.10 -9.39 13.93
CA SER A 37 -25.14 -8.11 13.23
C SER A 37 -26.23 -8.20 12.17
N SER A 38 -27.41 -7.66 12.49
CA SER A 38 -28.34 -7.25 11.45
C SER A 38 -27.67 -6.13 10.66
N PHE A 39 -27.10 -6.44 9.49
CA PHE A 39 -26.72 -5.43 8.51
C PHE A 39 -27.99 -4.72 8.06
N LYS A 40 -28.31 -3.58 8.70
CA LYS A 40 -29.03 -2.52 7.99
C LYS A 40 -28.04 -1.97 6.99
N ALA A 41 -28.23 -2.28 5.71
CA ALA A 41 -27.62 -1.54 4.63
C ALA A 41 -28.10 -0.09 4.76
N GLY A 42 -27.34 0.73 5.47
CA GLY A 42 -27.51 2.18 5.43
C GLY A 42 -27.16 2.59 4.01
N THR A 43 -28.17 2.80 3.17
CA THR A 43 -27.99 3.56 1.94
C THR A 43 -27.62 4.97 2.37
N THR A 44 -26.32 5.22 2.53
CA THR A 44 -25.80 6.58 2.49
C THR A 44 -26.24 7.12 1.14
N ALA A 45 -27.25 8.00 1.15
CA ALA A 45 -27.68 8.66 -0.06
C ALA A 45 -26.43 9.32 -0.68
N ASP A 46 -26.22 9.10 -1.98
CA ASP A 46 -25.16 9.74 -2.74
C ASP A 46 -25.34 11.25 -2.59
N ASP A 47 -24.56 11.88 -1.70
CA ASP A 47 -24.45 13.32 -1.68
C ASP A 47 -23.51 13.69 -2.83
N PRO A 48 -24.04 14.27 -3.93
CA PRO A 48 -23.24 14.58 -5.09
C PRO A 48 -22.14 15.60 -4.78
N ASN A 49 -22.23 16.32 -3.65
CA ASN A 49 -21.24 17.31 -3.23
C ASN A 49 -20.11 16.72 -2.38
N LYS A 50 -20.29 15.53 -1.83
CA LYS A 50 -19.31 14.91 -0.93
C LYS A 50 -18.32 14.04 -1.72
N GLY A 51 -17.02 14.28 -1.57
CA GLY A 51 -15.95 13.45 -2.14
C GLY A 51 -15.44 12.39 -1.17
N LEU A 52 -14.64 11.45 -1.67
CA LEU A 52 -14.03 10.36 -0.90
C LEU A 52 -13.23 10.91 0.30
N LYS A 53 -12.44 11.96 0.09
CA LYS A 53 -11.71 12.70 1.14
C LYS A 53 -12.58 13.14 2.30
N ASP A 54 -13.85 13.49 2.06
CA ASP A 54 -14.75 14.03 3.08
C ASP A 54 -15.28 12.94 4.00
N TYR A 55 -15.44 11.69 3.51
CA TYR A 55 -15.77 10.54 4.36
C TYR A 55 -14.61 10.18 5.30
N TYR A 56 -13.37 10.49 4.91
CA TYR A 56 -12.16 10.13 5.65
C TYR A 56 -11.50 11.29 6.39
N LYS A 57 -12.14 12.47 6.46
CA LYS A 57 -11.59 13.69 7.09
C LYS A 57 -11.11 13.48 8.54
N SER A 58 -11.78 12.61 9.30
CA SER A 58 -11.41 12.26 10.70
C SER A 58 -10.53 11.01 10.83
N TYR A 59 -9.99 10.51 9.72
CA TYR A 59 -9.19 9.29 9.65
C TYR A 59 -7.81 9.58 9.07
N PHE A 60 -7.73 9.80 7.76
CA PHE A 60 -6.48 10.05 7.04
C PHE A 60 -6.78 10.74 5.70
N PRO A 61 -5.81 11.47 5.13
CA PRO A 61 -5.85 11.91 3.74
C PRO A 61 -6.07 10.77 2.76
N ILE A 62 -6.81 11.06 1.70
CA ILE A 62 -7.05 10.19 0.57
C ILE A 62 -6.33 10.79 -0.63
N GLY A 63 -5.41 10.02 -1.19
CA GLY A 63 -4.55 10.45 -2.27
C GLY A 63 -4.78 9.75 -3.59
N VAL A 64 -4.19 10.31 -4.65
CA VAL A 64 -4.21 9.73 -5.99
C VAL A 64 -2.90 9.99 -6.72
N ALA A 65 -2.38 8.99 -7.44
CA ALA A 65 -1.23 9.16 -8.31
C ALA A 65 -1.64 9.81 -9.63
N VAL A 66 -0.88 10.82 -10.05
CA VAL A 66 -1.17 11.64 -11.22
C VAL A 66 0.05 11.81 -12.10
N ASN A 67 -0.21 12.04 -13.39
CA ASN A 67 0.74 12.58 -14.34
C ASN A 67 0.18 13.91 -14.88
N THR A 68 0.95 14.61 -15.71
CA THR A 68 0.56 15.94 -16.23
C THR A 68 -0.73 15.93 -17.06
N ALA A 69 -1.12 14.80 -17.67
CA ALA A 69 -2.37 14.70 -18.41
C ALA A 69 -3.62 14.76 -17.50
N ALA A 70 -3.49 14.29 -16.25
CA ALA A 70 -4.58 14.29 -15.27
C ALA A 70 -4.82 15.67 -14.62
N LEU A 71 -3.92 16.64 -14.83
CA LEU A 71 -4.00 17.97 -14.20
C LEU A 71 -5.05 18.89 -14.83
N ASN A 72 -5.66 18.47 -15.94
CA ASN A 72 -6.62 19.28 -16.70
C ASN A 72 -7.94 18.55 -16.93
N GLY A 73 -8.99 19.32 -17.22
CA GLY A 73 -10.28 18.78 -17.67
C GLY A 73 -11.00 17.91 -16.63
N PRO A 74 -11.75 16.88 -17.07
CA PRO A 74 -12.56 16.06 -16.18
C PRO A 74 -11.79 15.30 -15.10
N ASP A 75 -10.55 14.89 -15.37
CA ASP A 75 -9.72 14.18 -14.38
C ASP A 75 -9.33 15.14 -13.25
N SER A 76 -8.93 16.36 -13.58
CA SER A 76 -8.63 17.43 -12.61
C SER A 76 -9.83 17.75 -11.71
N ALA A 77 -11.02 17.91 -12.29
CA ALA A 77 -12.24 18.15 -11.54
C ALA A 77 -12.55 16.99 -10.57
N LEU A 78 -12.35 15.74 -11.02
CA LEU A 78 -12.50 14.57 -10.16
C LEU A 78 -11.47 14.55 -9.04
N ILE A 79 -10.19 14.86 -9.35
CA ILE A 79 -9.11 14.89 -8.37
C ILE A 79 -9.42 15.89 -7.25
N VAL A 80 -9.78 17.12 -7.61
CA VAL A 80 -10.12 18.19 -6.66
C VAL A 80 -11.34 17.81 -5.83
N LYS A 81 -12.32 17.12 -6.40
CA LYS A 81 -13.51 16.67 -5.68
C LYS A 81 -13.19 15.56 -4.69
N GLU A 82 -12.49 14.52 -5.11
CA GLU A 82 -12.43 13.24 -4.39
C GLU A 82 -11.20 13.12 -3.47
N PHE A 83 -10.11 13.84 -3.74
CA PHE A 83 -8.82 13.63 -3.07
C PHE A 83 -8.27 14.90 -2.40
N ASN A 84 -7.39 14.71 -1.40
CA ASN A 84 -6.67 15.78 -0.69
C ASN A 84 -5.16 15.48 -0.52
N SER A 85 -4.66 14.51 -1.28
CA SER A 85 -3.24 14.22 -1.45
C SER A 85 -2.97 13.78 -2.89
N VAL A 86 -1.80 14.06 -3.44
CA VAL A 86 -1.36 13.56 -4.74
C VAL A 86 0.07 13.02 -4.67
N THR A 87 0.38 12.09 -5.56
CA THR A 87 1.73 11.57 -5.80
C THR A 87 2.04 11.70 -7.29
N ALA A 88 3.22 12.17 -7.67
CA ALA A 88 3.66 12.13 -9.06
C ALA A 88 3.95 10.67 -9.47
N GLU A 89 3.19 10.13 -10.43
CA GLU A 89 3.28 8.73 -10.87
C GLU A 89 4.66 8.39 -11.46
N ASN A 90 5.24 9.31 -12.23
CA ASN A 90 6.54 9.12 -12.88
C ASN A 90 7.45 10.36 -12.87
N ASP A 91 6.87 11.56 -12.89
CA ASP A 91 7.61 12.80 -13.15
C ASP A 91 8.63 13.19 -12.07
N MET A 92 8.55 12.59 -10.88
CA MET A 92 9.52 12.78 -9.79
C MET A 92 10.47 11.59 -9.58
N LYS A 93 10.42 10.56 -10.43
CA LYS A 93 11.38 9.44 -10.38
C LYS A 93 12.77 9.91 -10.82
N MET A 94 13.81 9.23 -10.33
CA MET A 94 15.21 9.62 -10.54
C MET A 94 15.58 9.89 -12.01
N GLY A 95 15.35 8.91 -12.90
CA GLY A 95 15.69 9.04 -14.33
C GLY A 95 14.91 10.16 -15.03
N PRO A 96 13.56 10.21 -14.90
CA PRO A 96 12.76 11.30 -15.44
C PRO A 96 13.19 12.70 -14.99
N ILE A 97 13.42 12.90 -13.69
CA ILE A 97 13.72 14.23 -13.14
C ILE A 97 15.19 14.64 -13.28
N HIS A 98 16.13 13.68 -13.26
CA HIS A 98 17.58 13.92 -13.28
C HIS A 98 18.29 13.05 -14.34
N PRO A 99 18.01 13.26 -15.64
CA PRO A 99 18.46 12.38 -16.73
C PRO A 99 19.98 12.37 -16.97
N SER A 100 20.72 13.42 -16.59
CA SER A 100 22.20 13.48 -16.67
C SER A 100 22.78 14.39 -15.59
N GLU A 101 24.08 14.28 -15.29
CA GLU A 101 24.75 14.83 -14.08
C GLU A 101 24.49 16.30 -13.73
N ASN A 102 24.17 17.12 -14.73
CA ASN A 102 23.90 18.55 -14.55
C ASN A 102 22.61 19.00 -15.25
N VAL A 103 21.72 18.08 -15.60
CA VAL A 103 20.47 18.37 -16.33
C VAL A 103 19.30 17.83 -15.56
N TYR A 104 18.34 18.70 -15.27
CA TYR A 104 17.10 18.36 -14.59
C TYR A 104 15.88 18.72 -15.42
N ASN A 105 14.89 17.83 -15.43
CA ASN A 105 13.60 18.05 -16.07
C ASN A 105 12.57 18.48 -15.02
N TRP A 106 12.60 19.75 -14.63
CA TRP A 106 11.72 20.25 -13.56
C TRP A 106 10.26 20.42 -13.96
N LYS A 107 10.01 20.73 -15.25
CA LYS A 107 8.72 21.23 -15.72
C LYS A 107 7.52 20.40 -15.22
N ASN A 108 7.51 19.09 -15.48
CA ASN A 108 6.35 18.27 -15.14
C ASN A 108 6.15 18.12 -13.62
N ALA A 109 7.24 18.00 -12.87
CA ALA A 109 7.18 17.91 -11.42
C ALA A 109 6.73 19.25 -10.79
N ASP A 110 7.19 20.38 -11.34
CA ASP A 110 6.71 21.72 -10.98
C ASP A 110 5.20 21.86 -11.28
N ASP A 111 4.74 21.46 -12.47
CA ASP A 111 3.32 21.51 -12.85
C ASP A 111 2.43 20.73 -11.85
N ILE A 112 2.87 19.56 -11.40
CA ILE A 112 2.13 18.74 -10.41
C ILE A 112 2.15 19.41 -9.02
N VAL A 113 3.29 19.96 -8.60
CA VAL A 113 3.42 20.68 -7.32
C VAL A 113 2.55 21.93 -7.30
N ASP A 114 2.51 22.68 -8.40
CA ASP A 114 1.72 23.90 -8.53
C ASP A 114 0.22 23.60 -8.60
N PHE A 115 -0.18 22.52 -9.29
CA PHE A 115 -1.54 22.00 -9.22
C PHE A 115 -1.93 21.65 -7.78
N ALA A 116 -1.10 20.88 -7.07
CA ALA A 116 -1.38 20.50 -5.69
C ALA A 116 -1.51 21.74 -4.78
N THR A 117 -0.58 22.68 -4.90
CA THR A 117 -0.54 23.90 -4.09
C THR A 117 -1.75 24.80 -4.35
N SER A 118 -2.10 25.05 -5.61
CA SER A 118 -3.23 25.92 -6.01
C SER A 118 -4.59 25.36 -5.59
N HIS A 119 -4.71 24.04 -5.44
CA HIS A 119 -5.93 23.39 -4.96
C HIS A 119 -5.89 23.00 -3.47
N HIS A 120 -4.87 23.41 -2.72
CA HIS A 120 -4.67 23.05 -1.30
C HIS A 120 -4.65 21.53 -1.04
N ILE A 121 -4.08 20.79 -1.99
CA ILE A 121 -3.90 19.34 -1.95
C ILE A 121 -2.45 19.07 -1.50
N LYS A 122 -2.27 18.10 -0.58
CA LYS A 122 -0.94 17.68 -0.15
C LYS A 122 -0.19 16.98 -1.28
N ILE A 123 1.14 17.05 -1.32
CA ILE A 123 1.93 16.31 -2.31
C ILE A 123 3.00 15.42 -1.67
N ARG A 124 3.01 14.15 -2.08
CA ARG A 124 4.07 13.18 -1.81
C ARG A 124 5.08 13.17 -2.95
N GLY A 125 6.36 13.20 -2.60
CA GLY A 125 7.44 13.01 -3.55
C GLY A 125 7.76 11.52 -3.74
N HIS A 126 7.70 11.05 -4.98
CA HIS A 126 8.00 9.67 -5.37
C HIS A 126 8.95 9.67 -6.58
N ASN A 127 10.23 9.35 -6.43
CA ASN A 127 10.97 8.94 -5.24
C ASN A 127 12.45 9.36 -5.37
N LEU A 128 13.22 9.31 -4.29
CA LEU A 128 14.60 9.83 -4.26
C LEU A 128 15.69 8.79 -4.56
N CYS A 129 15.43 7.52 -4.28
CA CYS A 129 16.37 6.42 -4.51
C CYS A 129 15.62 5.14 -4.88
N TRP A 130 15.76 4.70 -6.12
CA TRP A 130 15.15 3.48 -6.63
C TRP A 130 16.08 2.77 -7.60
N HIS A 131 15.90 1.46 -7.74
CA HIS A 131 16.66 0.62 -8.66
C HIS A 131 16.02 0.55 -10.05
N ASN A 132 14.73 0.82 -10.15
CA ASN A 132 13.99 0.84 -11.40
C ASN A 132 13.85 2.30 -11.86
N GLN A 133 14.00 2.55 -13.17
CA GLN A 133 14.03 3.92 -13.73
C GLN A 133 15.05 4.84 -13.02
N GLU A 134 16.16 4.25 -12.57
CA GLU A 134 17.27 4.97 -11.95
C GLU A 134 17.92 5.94 -12.94
N ALA A 135 18.58 6.98 -12.42
CA ALA A 135 19.35 7.91 -13.22
C ALA A 135 20.67 7.24 -13.66
N ALA A 136 20.63 6.51 -14.79
CA ALA A 136 21.68 5.58 -15.23
C ALA A 136 23.10 6.17 -15.27
N TRP A 137 23.23 7.48 -15.50
CA TRP A 137 24.52 8.18 -15.50
C TRP A 137 25.22 8.14 -14.13
N MET A 138 24.47 7.98 -13.03
CA MET A 138 25.03 8.00 -11.67
C MET A 138 26.02 6.86 -11.43
N PHE A 139 25.82 5.73 -12.10
CA PHE A 139 26.53 4.48 -11.82
C PHE A 139 27.80 4.29 -12.65
N LYS A 140 28.02 5.10 -13.68
CA LYS A 140 29.15 4.94 -14.61
C LYS A 140 30.06 6.17 -14.63
N GLY A 141 31.36 5.90 -14.76
CA GLY A 141 32.37 6.92 -15.06
C GLY A 141 32.39 7.27 -16.55
N VAL A 142 33.21 8.25 -16.92
CA VAL A 142 33.45 8.64 -18.32
C VAL A 142 34.03 7.51 -19.17
N ASP A 143 34.67 6.53 -18.52
CA ASP A 143 35.22 5.33 -19.14
C ASP A 143 34.19 4.18 -19.27
N GLY A 144 32.93 4.43 -18.88
CA GLY A 144 31.83 3.46 -18.92
C GLY A 144 31.86 2.41 -17.82
N LYS A 145 32.86 2.42 -16.92
CA LYS A 145 32.98 1.47 -15.80
C LYS A 145 32.15 1.92 -14.59
N PRO A 146 31.79 0.98 -13.69
CA PRO A 146 31.15 1.35 -12.43
C PRO A 146 31.97 2.38 -11.64
N VAL A 147 31.31 3.40 -11.09
CA VAL A 147 31.97 4.37 -10.20
C VAL A 147 32.31 3.77 -8.84
N THR A 148 33.12 4.48 -8.05
CA THR A 148 33.37 4.09 -6.65
C THR A 148 32.14 4.34 -5.77
N LYS A 149 32.09 3.69 -4.60
CA LYS A 149 31.07 3.91 -3.57
C LYS A 149 30.98 5.39 -3.18
N GLU A 150 32.13 6.03 -2.99
CA GLU A 150 32.21 7.43 -2.55
C GLU A 150 31.61 8.37 -3.60
N LEU A 151 31.94 8.17 -4.87
CA LEU A 151 31.38 8.98 -5.96
C LEU A 151 29.88 8.72 -6.12
N LEU A 152 29.42 7.47 -6.02
CA LEU A 152 28.00 7.15 -6.09
C LEU A 152 27.20 7.80 -4.95
N LEU A 153 27.69 7.72 -3.71
CA LEU A 153 27.04 8.34 -2.56
C LEU A 153 27.07 9.87 -2.65
N LYS A 154 28.12 10.46 -3.22
CA LYS A 154 28.15 11.90 -3.51
C LYS A 154 27.07 12.29 -4.52
N ARG A 155 26.96 11.55 -5.65
CA ARG A 155 25.93 11.80 -6.67
C ARG A 155 24.51 11.63 -6.13
N LEU A 156 24.30 10.65 -5.26
CA LEU A 156 23.03 10.47 -4.55
C LEU A 156 22.74 11.67 -3.62
N LYS A 157 23.74 12.13 -2.84
CA LYS A 157 23.59 13.32 -1.99
C LYS A 157 23.21 14.54 -2.84
N ASP A 158 23.96 14.82 -3.89
CA ASP A 158 23.71 15.98 -4.76
C ASP A 158 22.30 15.94 -5.39
N HIS A 159 21.87 14.76 -5.85
CA HIS A 159 20.51 14.56 -6.37
C HIS A 159 19.43 14.82 -5.32
N ILE A 160 19.57 14.23 -4.12
CA ILE A 160 18.60 14.41 -3.03
C ILE A 160 18.52 15.87 -2.63
N PHE A 161 19.66 16.56 -2.52
CA PHE A 161 19.70 17.98 -2.19
C PHE A 161 19.02 18.85 -3.24
N ALA A 162 19.26 18.58 -4.52
CA ALA A 162 18.62 19.33 -5.59
C ALA A 162 17.10 19.10 -5.61
N VAL A 163 16.65 17.85 -5.55
CA VAL A 163 15.23 17.50 -5.68
C VAL A 163 14.44 17.82 -4.42
N ALA A 164 14.84 17.30 -3.26
CA ALA A 164 14.15 17.56 -2.00
C ALA A 164 14.29 19.04 -1.58
N GLY A 165 15.46 19.65 -1.84
CA GLY A 165 15.69 21.06 -1.56
C GLY A 165 14.83 22.00 -2.42
N ARG A 166 14.62 21.70 -3.72
CA ARG A 166 13.75 22.49 -4.60
C ARG A 166 12.31 22.56 -4.08
N TYR A 167 11.80 21.45 -3.54
CA TYR A 167 10.41 21.32 -3.09
C TYR A 167 10.24 21.45 -1.58
N LYS A 168 11.27 21.96 -0.89
CA LYS A 168 11.27 22.14 0.56
C LYS A 168 10.06 22.93 1.03
N GLY A 169 9.36 22.37 2.02
CA GLY A 169 8.13 22.97 2.58
C GLY A 169 6.88 22.86 1.71
N LYS A 170 6.97 22.35 0.47
CA LYS A 170 5.80 22.02 -0.37
C LYS A 170 5.46 20.54 -0.31
N ILE A 171 6.46 19.66 -0.32
CA ILE A 171 6.27 18.21 -0.20
C ILE A 171 6.17 17.81 1.28
N TYR A 172 5.07 17.15 1.65
CA TYR A 172 4.85 16.75 3.03
C TYR A 172 5.53 15.44 3.40
N ALA A 173 5.77 14.56 2.41
CA ALA A 173 6.39 13.26 2.59
C ALA A 173 7.18 12.83 1.35
N TRP A 174 8.33 12.19 1.56
CA TRP A 174 9.16 11.59 0.53
C TRP A 174 9.22 10.08 0.67
N ASP A 175 9.00 9.37 -0.44
CA ASP A 175 9.52 8.01 -0.60
C ASP A 175 11.03 8.13 -0.84
N VAL A 176 11.81 8.00 0.24
CA VAL A 176 13.26 8.24 0.19
C VAL A 176 13.96 7.09 -0.51
N VAL A 177 13.62 5.85 -0.13
CA VAL A 177 14.14 4.64 -0.74
C VAL A 177 12.96 3.77 -1.13
N ASN A 178 12.91 3.36 -2.39
CA ASN A 178 11.88 2.50 -2.95
C ASN A 178 12.44 1.11 -3.26
N GLU A 179 11.76 0.06 -2.81
CA GLU A 179 11.95 -1.35 -3.23
C GLU A 179 13.40 -1.88 -3.10
N ALA A 180 14.08 -1.56 -2.00
CA ALA A 180 15.44 -2.03 -1.73
C ALA A 180 15.49 -3.46 -1.16
N VAL A 181 14.34 -4.03 -0.77
CA VAL A 181 14.21 -5.40 -0.30
C VAL A 181 14.01 -6.37 -1.46
N ASP A 182 14.63 -7.54 -1.34
CA ASP A 182 14.66 -8.61 -2.33
C ASP A 182 13.38 -9.48 -2.31
N ASP A 183 12.94 -9.90 -3.50
CA ASP A 183 11.69 -10.65 -3.70
C ASP A 183 11.82 -12.18 -3.56
N SER A 184 13.04 -12.71 -3.37
CA SER A 184 13.22 -14.15 -3.22
C SER A 184 12.56 -14.67 -1.94
N ASN A 185 12.27 -15.97 -1.93
CA ASN A 185 11.72 -16.62 -0.75
C ASN A 185 12.79 -16.93 0.33
N ASP A 186 14.01 -16.39 0.20
CA ASP A 186 15.09 -16.54 1.17
C ASP A 186 15.08 -15.38 2.18
N THR A 187 14.72 -15.67 3.44
CA THR A 187 14.64 -14.69 4.53
C THR A 187 16.01 -14.12 4.97
N MET A 188 17.12 -14.73 4.52
CA MET A 188 18.48 -14.26 4.78
C MET A 188 18.93 -13.25 3.71
N GLN A 189 18.44 -13.36 2.48
CA GLN A 189 18.65 -12.37 1.43
C GLN A 189 17.65 -11.20 1.61
N ILE A 190 18.00 -10.27 2.50
CA ILE A 190 17.17 -9.08 2.78
C ILE A 190 17.19 -8.11 1.60
N TYR A 191 18.37 -7.78 1.08
CA TYR A 191 18.55 -6.65 0.16
C TYR A 191 18.61 -7.08 -1.30
N ARG A 192 17.94 -6.32 -2.16
CA ARG A 192 18.01 -6.44 -3.61
C ARG A 192 19.44 -6.14 -4.09
N LYS A 193 19.98 -6.98 -4.97
CA LYS A 193 21.31 -6.80 -5.59
C LYS A 193 21.30 -5.79 -6.74
N SER A 194 20.81 -4.58 -6.47
CA SER A 194 20.74 -3.46 -7.42
C SER A 194 22.13 -2.87 -7.72
N ASN A 195 22.23 -1.98 -8.71
CA ASN A 195 23.47 -1.22 -8.98
C ASN A 195 23.92 -0.43 -7.74
N TRP A 196 22.99 0.15 -6.99
CA TRP A 196 23.26 0.77 -5.68
C TRP A 196 23.97 -0.20 -4.72
N TYR A 197 23.39 -1.38 -4.52
CA TYR A 197 23.93 -2.38 -3.60
C TYR A 197 25.29 -2.90 -4.05
N ASN A 198 25.43 -3.21 -5.35
CA ASN A 198 26.64 -3.82 -5.89
C ASN A 198 27.83 -2.86 -5.86
N ILE A 199 27.63 -1.58 -6.19
CA ILE A 199 28.69 -0.56 -6.14
C ILE A 199 29.03 -0.17 -4.70
N CYS A 200 28.02 -0.06 -3.82
CA CYS A 200 28.28 0.24 -2.40
C CYS A 200 28.82 -0.95 -1.61
N ASN A 201 28.85 -2.14 -2.22
CA ASN A 201 29.14 -3.43 -1.59
C ASN A 201 28.30 -3.67 -0.32
N GLY A 202 27.02 -3.29 -0.36
CA GLY A 202 26.15 -3.35 0.80
C GLY A 202 25.01 -2.33 0.79
N PRO A 203 24.16 -2.34 1.84
CA PRO A 203 22.94 -1.55 1.93
C PRO A 203 23.14 -0.13 2.46
N ASP A 204 24.38 0.33 2.70
CA ASP A 204 24.66 1.60 3.38
C ASP A 204 24.08 2.83 2.66
N PHE A 205 23.84 2.73 1.35
CA PHE A 205 23.17 3.78 0.57
C PHE A 205 21.76 4.09 1.09
N ILE A 206 21.08 3.12 1.71
CA ILE A 206 19.72 3.30 2.26
C ILE A 206 19.78 4.29 3.42
N GLU A 207 20.62 4.03 4.41
CA GLU A 207 20.80 4.93 5.56
C GLU A 207 21.32 6.31 5.12
N ALA A 208 22.28 6.34 4.19
CA ALA A 208 22.79 7.59 3.63
C ALA A 208 21.67 8.43 2.98
N ALA A 209 20.80 7.82 2.17
CA ALA A 209 19.69 8.51 1.52
C ALA A 209 18.74 9.18 2.52
N PHE A 210 18.37 8.49 3.61
CA PHE A 210 17.54 9.06 4.67
C PHE A 210 18.20 10.24 5.37
N ARG A 211 19.49 10.11 5.72
CA ARG A 211 20.23 11.21 6.35
C ARG A 211 20.34 12.43 5.42
N TYR A 212 20.60 12.21 4.12
CA TYR A 212 20.62 13.30 3.13
C TYR A 212 19.25 13.95 2.93
N ALA A 213 18.18 13.16 2.88
CA ALA A 213 16.82 13.68 2.71
C ALA A 213 16.42 14.55 3.92
N HIS A 214 16.76 14.11 5.13
CA HIS A 214 16.54 14.89 6.35
C HIS A 214 17.36 16.18 6.39
N GLU A 215 18.63 16.14 5.94
CA GLU A 215 19.50 17.33 5.85
C GLU A 215 18.94 18.35 4.85
N ALA A 216 18.40 17.89 3.70
CA ALA A 216 17.81 18.75 2.68
C ALA A 216 16.49 19.40 3.15
N ASP A 217 15.56 18.61 3.69
CA ASP A 217 14.29 19.08 4.25
C ASP A 217 13.94 18.37 5.57
N PRO A 218 14.30 18.98 6.73
CA PRO A 218 14.00 18.40 8.04
C PRO A 218 12.51 18.33 8.39
N GLN A 219 11.64 19.04 7.65
CA GLN A 219 10.20 19.08 7.94
C GLN A 219 9.41 18.01 7.18
N ALA A 220 9.92 17.56 6.04
CA ALA A 220 9.31 16.50 5.26
C ALA A 220 9.36 15.16 6.01
N LYS A 221 8.29 14.37 5.90
CA LYS A 221 8.22 13.02 6.47
C LYS A 221 8.91 11.99 5.57
N LEU A 222 9.76 11.17 6.14
CA LEU A 222 10.64 10.29 5.38
C LEU A 222 10.17 8.83 5.46
N TYR A 223 9.91 8.23 4.29
CA TYR A 223 9.34 6.89 4.15
C TYR A 223 10.26 5.94 3.38
N TYR A 224 10.30 4.69 3.85
CA TYR A 224 10.69 3.55 3.02
C TYR A 224 9.45 3.00 2.32
N ASN A 225 9.45 2.84 1.00
CA ASN A 225 8.27 2.40 0.22
C ASN A 225 8.53 1.06 -0.48
N ASP A 226 7.61 0.10 -0.40
CA ASP A 226 7.76 -1.21 -1.06
C ASP A 226 6.42 -1.94 -1.28
N TYR A 227 6.37 -2.77 -2.33
CA TYR A 227 5.27 -3.70 -2.60
C TYR A 227 5.46 -5.02 -1.88
N ASN A 228 4.38 -5.78 -1.79
CA ASN A 228 4.31 -7.08 -1.11
C ASN A 228 4.73 -7.00 0.37
N SER A 229 4.61 -5.82 0.98
CA SER A 229 4.99 -5.56 2.37
C SER A 229 4.14 -6.34 3.38
N GLU A 230 3.00 -6.85 2.93
CA GLU A 230 2.08 -7.71 3.66
C GLU A 230 2.41 -9.20 3.52
N HIS A 231 3.13 -9.62 2.47
CA HIS A 231 3.45 -11.01 2.23
C HIS A 231 4.50 -11.52 3.22
N PRO A 232 4.31 -12.69 3.86
CA PRO A 232 5.07 -13.08 5.06
C PRO A 232 6.60 -12.98 4.95
N VAL A 233 7.18 -13.49 3.87
CA VAL A 233 8.64 -13.53 3.72
C VAL A 233 9.21 -12.14 3.43
N LYS A 234 8.60 -11.36 2.54
CA LYS A 234 9.07 -10.01 2.24
C LYS A 234 8.82 -9.05 3.41
N ARG A 235 7.68 -9.21 4.09
CA ARG A 235 7.35 -8.50 5.34
C ARG A 235 8.44 -8.67 6.38
N GLU A 236 8.90 -9.91 6.64
CA GLU A 236 9.97 -10.18 7.61
C GLU A 236 11.27 -9.44 7.24
N LYS A 237 11.65 -9.44 5.96
CA LYS A 237 12.84 -8.73 5.48
C LYS A 237 12.71 -7.21 5.64
N ILE A 238 11.55 -6.66 5.30
CA ILE A 238 11.25 -5.23 5.48
C ILE A 238 11.30 -4.88 6.96
N TYR A 239 10.70 -5.68 7.84
CA TYR A 239 10.78 -5.46 9.29
C TYR A 239 12.23 -5.43 9.79
N LYS A 240 13.09 -6.37 9.35
CA LYS A 240 14.53 -6.38 9.70
C LYS A 240 15.25 -5.11 9.24
N LEU A 241 14.98 -4.65 8.01
CA LEU A 241 15.53 -3.39 7.50
C LEU A 241 15.07 -2.21 8.36
N LEU A 242 13.76 -2.07 8.60
CA LEU A 242 13.19 -0.95 9.35
C LEU A 242 13.68 -0.91 10.79
N LYS A 243 13.72 -2.07 11.45
CA LYS A 243 14.28 -2.18 12.80
C LYS A 243 15.72 -1.70 12.84
N LYS A 244 16.55 -2.10 11.88
CA LYS A 244 17.94 -1.64 11.79
C LYS A 244 18.03 -0.11 11.61
N LEU A 245 17.19 0.49 10.77
CA LEU A 245 17.18 1.95 10.59
C LEU A 245 16.77 2.68 11.88
N VAL A 246 15.76 2.17 12.60
CA VAL A 246 15.31 2.72 13.88
C VAL A 246 16.39 2.57 14.96
N ASP A 247 16.99 1.38 15.10
CA ASP A 247 18.07 1.11 16.06
C ASP A 247 19.30 2.00 15.81
N ASN A 248 19.58 2.34 14.55
CA ASN A 248 20.69 3.22 14.14
C ASN A 248 20.36 4.73 14.21
N HIS A 249 19.18 5.10 14.74
CA HIS A 249 18.73 6.50 14.80
C HIS A 249 18.76 7.19 13.41
N VAL A 250 18.38 6.46 12.37
CA VAL A 250 18.16 7.03 11.03
C VAL A 250 16.86 7.84 11.07
N PRO A 251 16.78 9.03 10.42
CA PRO A 251 15.56 9.83 10.39
C PRO A 251 14.52 9.18 9.46
N ILE A 252 13.77 8.21 9.98
CA ILE A 252 12.66 7.56 9.29
C ILE A 252 11.37 7.79 10.09
N ASP A 253 10.33 8.26 9.41
CA ASP A 253 9.02 8.52 10.02
C ASP A 253 8.03 7.38 9.78
N GLY A 254 8.20 6.61 8.71
CA GLY A 254 7.23 5.57 8.36
C GLY A 254 7.57 4.66 7.20
N VAL A 255 6.59 3.82 6.87
CA VAL A 255 6.59 2.87 5.75
C VAL A 255 5.44 3.19 4.79
N GLY A 256 5.78 3.26 3.51
CA GLY A 256 4.84 3.17 2.41
C GLY A 256 4.61 1.71 2.03
N MET A 257 3.39 1.22 2.22
CA MET A 257 2.96 -0.06 1.69
C MET A 257 2.27 0.21 0.34
N GLN A 258 2.89 -0.19 -0.77
CA GLN A 258 2.35 0.12 -2.11
C GLN A 258 0.91 -0.38 -2.27
N ALA A 259 0.63 -1.60 -1.81
CA ALA A 259 -0.69 -2.22 -1.88
C ALA A 259 -1.23 -2.46 -3.30
N HIS A 260 -0.34 -2.93 -4.18
CA HIS A 260 -0.72 -3.53 -5.46
C HIS A 260 -1.28 -4.94 -5.25
N TRP A 261 -2.59 -5.06 -5.15
CA TRP A 261 -3.27 -6.24 -4.64
C TRP A 261 -4.15 -6.93 -5.67
N LYS A 262 -4.56 -8.16 -5.35
CA LYS A 262 -5.49 -8.95 -6.17
C LYS A 262 -6.77 -9.20 -5.39
N LEU A 263 -7.75 -9.81 -6.05
CA LEU A 263 -9.07 -10.10 -5.48
C LEU A 263 -9.07 -10.99 -4.23
N ASN A 264 -7.96 -11.66 -3.92
CA ASN A 264 -7.85 -12.66 -2.86
C ASN A 264 -6.58 -12.52 -2.02
N GLU A 265 -5.81 -11.44 -2.20
CA GLU A 265 -4.62 -11.18 -1.39
C GLU A 265 -4.44 -9.66 -1.20
N PRO A 266 -3.99 -9.22 -0.01
CA PRO A 266 -3.70 -10.04 1.18
C PRO A 266 -4.96 -10.55 1.87
N SER A 267 -4.78 -11.56 2.72
CA SER A 267 -5.77 -11.90 3.74
C SER A 267 -5.85 -10.81 4.83
N PRO A 268 -6.98 -10.73 5.58
CA PRO A 268 -7.09 -9.82 6.73
C PRO A 268 -5.96 -9.98 7.75
N ASP A 269 -5.54 -11.22 8.02
CA ASP A 269 -4.51 -11.52 9.02
C ASP A 269 -3.12 -11.10 8.57
N GLU A 270 -2.78 -11.29 7.28
CA GLU A 270 -1.52 -10.80 6.71
C GLU A 270 -1.43 -9.28 6.77
N LEU A 271 -2.52 -8.59 6.43
CA LEU A 271 -2.58 -7.13 6.48
C LEU A 271 -2.45 -6.60 7.92
N ARG A 272 -3.18 -7.19 8.89
CA ARG A 272 -3.05 -6.83 10.31
C ARG A 272 -1.65 -7.06 10.84
N LYS A 273 -1.06 -8.22 10.54
CA LYS A 273 0.29 -8.55 10.97
C LYS A 273 1.34 -7.57 10.42
N ALA A 274 1.21 -7.16 9.16
CA ALA A 274 2.06 -6.12 8.58
C ALA A 274 1.94 -4.78 9.30
N LEU A 275 0.71 -4.36 9.61
CA LEU A 275 0.46 -3.13 10.35
C LEU A 275 1.01 -3.22 11.79
N ASP A 276 0.80 -4.33 12.48
CA ASP A 276 1.27 -4.56 13.85
C ASP A 276 2.81 -4.53 13.92
N GLU A 277 3.49 -5.22 13.00
CA GLU A 277 4.96 -5.24 12.93
C GLU A 277 5.54 -3.85 12.69
N VAL A 278 5.03 -3.09 11.71
CA VAL A 278 5.52 -1.72 11.44
C VAL A 278 5.23 -0.79 12.62
N THR A 279 4.03 -0.85 13.20
CA THR A 279 3.64 0.05 14.29
C THR A 279 4.34 -0.26 15.60
N SER A 280 4.76 -1.52 15.82
CA SER A 280 5.60 -1.90 16.96
C SER A 280 6.96 -1.21 16.99
N LEU A 281 7.45 -0.76 15.83
CA LEU A 281 8.69 0.03 15.70
C LEU A 281 8.48 1.54 15.93
N GLY A 282 7.24 1.98 16.25
CA GLY A 282 6.89 3.39 16.41
C GLY A 282 6.71 4.15 15.08
N LEU A 283 6.78 3.45 13.94
CA LEU A 283 6.67 4.03 12.61
C LEU A 283 5.21 4.26 12.19
N LYS A 284 4.98 5.29 11.37
CA LYS A 284 3.68 5.51 10.71
C LYS A 284 3.56 4.66 9.46
N VAL A 285 2.32 4.42 9.04
CA VAL A 285 2.01 3.71 7.78
C VAL A 285 1.33 4.66 6.81
N GLN A 286 1.67 4.54 5.53
CA GLN A 286 0.88 5.07 4.42
C GLN A 286 0.64 3.94 3.42
N PHE A 287 -0.58 3.82 2.93
CA PHE A 287 -0.84 3.05 1.72
C PHE A 287 -0.61 3.99 0.54
N THR A 288 0.33 3.65 -0.34
CA THR A 288 0.93 4.63 -1.26
C THR A 288 0.51 4.45 -2.70
N GLU A 289 0.12 3.25 -3.11
CA GLU A 289 -0.13 2.88 -4.51
C GLU A 289 -1.31 1.89 -4.65
N LEU A 290 -2.35 2.06 -3.82
CA LEU A 290 -3.43 1.10 -3.70
C LEU A 290 -4.17 0.91 -5.03
N ASP A 291 -4.15 -0.32 -5.52
CA ASP A 291 -4.94 -0.78 -6.64
C ASP A 291 -5.29 -2.27 -6.43
N ILE A 292 -6.50 -2.70 -6.79
CA ILE A 292 -6.96 -4.09 -6.58
C ILE A 292 -7.41 -4.67 -7.91
N THR A 293 -6.51 -5.34 -8.61
CA THR A 293 -6.77 -5.82 -9.98
C THR A 293 -7.68 -7.03 -10.03
N ILE A 294 -8.55 -7.05 -11.04
CA ILE A 294 -9.32 -8.27 -11.39
C ILE A 294 -8.48 -9.27 -12.19
N ARG A 295 -7.30 -8.86 -12.69
CA ARG A 295 -6.48 -9.71 -13.53
C ARG A 295 -5.85 -10.80 -12.67
N LEU A 296 -6.11 -12.03 -13.08
CA LEU A 296 -5.42 -13.20 -12.55
C LEU A 296 -3.98 -13.23 -13.10
N PRO A 297 -3.01 -13.76 -12.34
CA PRO A 297 -1.67 -14.01 -12.85
C PRO A 297 -1.76 -14.82 -14.14
N GLN A 298 -1.30 -14.24 -15.25
CA GLN A 298 -1.10 -15.00 -16.48
C GLN A 298 0.32 -15.54 -16.42
N PRO A 299 0.54 -16.86 -16.53
CA PRO A 299 1.88 -17.37 -16.75
C PRO A 299 2.44 -16.69 -17.99
N ASN A 300 3.73 -16.30 -17.96
CA ASN A 300 4.41 -16.01 -19.21
C ASN A 300 4.31 -17.27 -20.09
N PRO A 301 3.82 -17.19 -21.33
CA PRO A 301 3.87 -18.34 -22.22
C PRO A 301 5.32 -18.79 -22.34
N ALA A 302 5.56 -20.10 -22.23
CA ALA A 302 6.89 -20.65 -22.45
C ALA A 302 7.39 -20.26 -23.85
N PRO A 303 8.71 -20.12 -24.07
CA PRO A 303 9.24 -19.88 -25.42
C PRO A 303 8.71 -20.94 -26.40
N GLY A 304 8.02 -20.50 -27.46
CA GLY A 304 7.41 -21.39 -28.46
C GLY A 304 6.00 -21.90 -28.13
N ALA A 305 5.40 -21.50 -27.00
CA ALA A 305 4.02 -21.84 -26.69
C ALA A 305 3.03 -21.12 -27.63
N THR A 306 2.19 -21.90 -28.31
CA THR A 306 1.09 -21.42 -29.16
C THR A 306 -0.23 -21.32 -28.42
N THR A 307 -0.23 -21.53 -27.09
CA THR A 307 -1.44 -21.50 -26.27
C THR A 307 -2.10 -20.11 -26.40
N PRO A 308 -3.35 -20.04 -26.88
CA PRO A 308 -4.06 -18.77 -26.97
C PRO A 308 -4.08 -18.12 -25.59
N PRO A 309 -3.95 -16.78 -25.50
CA PRO A 309 -4.16 -16.10 -24.24
C PRO A 309 -5.52 -16.50 -23.68
N VAL A 310 -5.60 -16.82 -22.38
CA VAL A 310 -6.90 -17.01 -21.71
C VAL A 310 -7.75 -15.77 -22.01
N PRO A 311 -9.00 -15.94 -22.53
CA PRO A 311 -9.88 -14.81 -22.79
C PRO A 311 -10.00 -13.95 -21.55
N ASP A 312 -9.87 -12.63 -21.73
CA ASP A 312 -10.09 -11.70 -20.63
C ASP A 312 -11.56 -11.80 -20.22
N PRO A 313 -11.87 -12.21 -18.97
CA PRO A 313 -13.26 -12.30 -18.52
C PRO A 313 -13.93 -10.91 -18.48
N GLY A 314 -13.17 -9.82 -18.56
CA GLY A 314 -13.66 -8.47 -18.38
C GLY A 314 -14.15 -8.23 -16.95
N TYR A 315 -14.82 -7.10 -16.71
CA TYR A 315 -15.35 -6.75 -15.40
C TYR A 315 -16.70 -7.44 -15.12
N THR A 316 -16.67 -8.76 -14.92
CA THR A 316 -17.90 -9.54 -14.65
C THR A 316 -18.51 -9.23 -13.27
N PRO A 317 -19.82 -9.44 -13.06
CA PRO A 317 -20.44 -9.29 -11.73
C PRO A 317 -19.75 -10.11 -10.62
N GLY A 318 -19.22 -11.29 -10.95
CA GLY A 318 -18.50 -12.12 -9.98
C GLY A 318 -17.13 -11.55 -9.58
N LEU A 319 -16.40 -10.93 -10.52
CA LEU A 319 -15.13 -10.24 -10.23
C LEU A 319 -15.38 -8.90 -9.52
N GLU A 320 -16.43 -8.17 -9.92
CA GLU A 320 -16.90 -6.97 -9.22
C GLU A 320 -17.22 -7.28 -7.76
N ALA A 321 -17.99 -8.34 -7.47
CA ALA A 321 -18.33 -8.74 -6.10
C ALA A 321 -17.10 -9.05 -5.24
N LYS A 322 -16.10 -9.74 -5.80
CA LYS A 322 -14.82 -10.01 -5.10
C LYS A 322 -14.04 -8.73 -4.85
N GLN A 323 -13.99 -7.82 -5.83
CA GLN A 323 -13.29 -6.54 -5.68
C GLN A 323 -13.96 -5.67 -4.61
N ILE A 324 -15.29 -5.60 -4.60
CA ILE A 324 -16.08 -4.93 -3.57
C ILE A 324 -15.71 -5.46 -2.17
N ALA A 325 -15.66 -6.79 -2.03
CA ALA A 325 -15.34 -7.44 -0.76
C ALA A 325 -13.89 -7.13 -0.31
N GLN A 326 -12.93 -7.18 -1.23
CA GLN A 326 -11.52 -6.91 -0.91
C GLN A 326 -11.29 -5.43 -0.53
N TYR A 327 -11.89 -4.48 -1.25
CA TYR A 327 -11.86 -3.07 -0.87
C TYR A 327 -12.52 -2.83 0.49
N LYS A 328 -13.68 -3.43 0.74
CA LYS A 328 -14.37 -3.31 2.02
C LYS A 328 -13.48 -3.80 3.17
N MET A 329 -12.89 -4.98 3.00
CA MET A 329 -11.99 -5.60 3.98
C MET A 329 -10.80 -4.69 4.29
N ALA A 330 -10.11 -4.20 3.25
CA ALA A 330 -8.96 -3.31 3.41
C ALA A 330 -9.34 -2.04 4.19
N PHE A 331 -10.41 -1.36 3.78
CA PHE A 331 -10.81 -0.10 4.42
C PHE A 331 -11.43 -0.28 5.82
N ASP A 332 -12.07 -1.42 6.11
CA ASP A 332 -12.46 -1.78 7.48
C ASP A 332 -11.22 -1.85 8.39
N ILE A 333 -10.13 -2.48 7.91
CA ILE A 333 -8.87 -2.55 8.65
C ILE A 333 -8.21 -1.17 8.73
N PHE A 334 -8.16 -0.40 7.65
CA PHE A 334 -7.54 0.92 7.66
C PHE A 334 -8.18 1.84 8.71
N ARG A 335 -9.51 1.81 8.83
CA ARG A 335 -10.24 2.57 9.86
C ARG A 335 -9.91 2.13 11.29
N GLN A 336 -9.67 0.84 11.52
CA GLN A 336 -9.25 0.32 12.82
C GLN A 336 -7.84 0.79 13.20
N TYR A 337 -6.95 0.93 12.21
CA TYR A 337 -5.57 1.40 12.39
C TYR A 337 -5.39 2.92 12.17
N LYS A 338 -6.46 3.72 12.19
CA LYS A 338 -6.43 5.17 11.89
C LYS A 338 -5.46 6.01 12.73
N LYS A 339 -5.01 5.52 13.88
CA LYS A 339 -3.98 6.20 14.72
C LYS A 339 -2.58 6.12 14.12
N PHE A 340 -2.35 5.11 13.27
CA PHE A 340 -1.05 4.78 12.69
C PHE A 340 -0.99 5.05 11.19
N ILE A 341 -2.12 4.91 10.50
CA ILE A 341 -2.24 5.21 9.07
C ILE A 341 -2.39 6.72 8.88
N THR A 342 -1.56 7.29 8.02
CA THR A 342 -1.47 8.74 7.81
C THR A 342 -1.78 9.18 6.38
N ASN A 343 -2.06 8.24 5.47
CA ASN A 343 -2.52 8.47 4.09
C ASN A 343 -2.92 7.14 3.43
N VAL A 344 -3.93 7.16 2.55
CA VAL A 344 -4.22 6.08 1.59
C VAL A 344 -4.30 6.68 0.18
N THR A 345 -3.36 6.35 -0.69
CA THR A 345 -3.27 6.82 -2.08
C THR A 345 -3.62 5.70 -3.05
N PHE A 346 -4.46 6.00 -4.04
CA PHE A 346 -4.76 5.11 -5.17
C PHE A 346 -3.78 5.32 -6.32
N TRP A 347 -3.36 4.26 -7.00
CA TRP A 347 -2.42 4.36 -8.13
C TRP A 347 -3.16 4.50 -9.47
N ASN A 348 -3.30 5.76 -9.90
CA ASN A 348 -4.11 6.28 -11.01
C ASN A 348 -5.55 6.67 -10.61
N VAL A 349 -6.15 7.57 -11.42
CA VAL A 349 -7.40 8.28 -11.11
C VAL A 349 -8.65 7.43 -11.34
N SER A 350 -8.70 6.69 -12.43
CA SER A 350 -9.86 5.90 -12.84
C SER A 350 -9.44 4.74 -13.72
N ASP A 351 -10.32 3.76 -13.88
CA ASP A 351 -10.09 2.60 -14.73
C ASP A 351 -9.87 2.98 -16.19
N ARG A 352 -10.09 4.24 -16.60
CA ARG A 352 -9.73 4.75 -17.93
C ARG A 352 -8.25 4.54 -18.23
N TYR A 353 -7.38 4.76 -17.26
CA TYR A 353 -5.94 4.54 -17.36
C TYR A 353 -5.43 3.92 -16.08
N SER A 354 -4.94 2.69 -16.18
CA SER A 354 -4.14 2.06 -15.14
C SER A 354 -2.83 1.53 -15.72
N TRP A 355 -1.74 1.71 -14.99
CA TRP A 355 -0.45 1.11 -15.34
C TRP A 355 -0.54 -0.43 -15.48
N LEU A 356 -1.48 -1.09 -14.78
CA LEU A 356 -1.71 -2.53 -14.85
C LEU A 356 -2.31 -2.99 -16.19
N ASP A 357 -2.85 -2.08 -17.00
CA ASP A 357 -3.29 -2.40 -18.36
C ASP A 357 -2.12 -2.84 -19.24
N GLN A 358 -0.88 -2.42 -18.92
CA GLN A 358 0.32 -2.80 -19.69
C GLN A 358 0.96 -4.12 -19.23
N ARG A 359 0.77 -4.52 -17.96
CA ARG A 359 1.44 -5.73 -17.43
C ARG A 359 0.88 -7.00 -18.07
N GLY A 360 1.73 -8.02 -18.29
CA GLY A 360 1.30 -9.31 -18.85
C GLY A 360 0.74 -9.24 -20.28
N GLY A 361 1.29 -8.36 -21.13
CA GLY A 361 0.99 -8.27 -22.56
C GLY A 361 -0.28 -7.48 -22.93
N GLY A 362 -0.85 -6.71 -22.00
CA GLY A 362 -1.92 -5.77 -22.32
C GLY A 362 -1.36 -4.49 -22.96
N LEU A 363 -2.16 -3.82 -23.78
CA LEU A 363 -1.81 -2.54 -24.42
C LEU A 363 -2.69 -1.43 -23.83
N MET A 364 -2.16 -0.20 -23.81
CA MET A 364 -2.82 1.01 -23.28
C MET A 364 -4.31 1.08 -23.59
N GLY A 365 -5.13 1.24 -22.54
CA GLY A 365 -6.57 1.50 -22.65
C GLY A 365 -6.94 2.97 -22.89
N GLY A 366 -6.06 3.79 -23.50
CA GLY A 366 -6.34 5.19 -23.79
C GLY A 366 -5.36 5.80 -24.81
N ALA A 367 -5.92 6.61 -25.72
CA ALA A 367 -5.36 7.59 -26.69
C ALA A 367 -3.99 7.37 -27.40
N ALA A 368 -3.24 6.31 -27.12
CA ALA A 368 -2.00 5.92 -27.79
C ALA A 368 -2.22 4.80 -28.83
N ALA A 369 -3.46 4.59 -29.27
CA ALA A 369 -3.83 3.60 -30.28
C ALA A 369 -3.65 4.15 -31.71
N GLY A 370 -2.39 4.45 -32.08
CA GLY A 370 -2.01 4.65 -33.47
C GLY A 370 -1.54 3.33 -34.07
N GLY A 371 -2.35 2.68 -34.91
CA GLY A 371 -1.92 1.55 -35.74
C GLY A 371 -2.99 0.46 -35.98
N ASN A 372 -3.10 0.04 -37.24
CA ASN A 372 -4.14 -0.81 -37.83
C ASN A 372 -4.09 -2.32 -37.44
N THR A 373 -3.63 -2.66 -36.23
CA THR A 373 -3.65 -4.04 -35.71
C THR A 373 -4.83 -4.25 -34.75
N PRO A 374 -5.62 -5.34 -34.86
CA PRO A 374 -6.62 -5.69 -33.86
C PRO A 374 -5.94 -5.95 -32.51
N ARG A 375 -5.98 -4.97 -31.60
CA ARG A 375 -5.34 -5.06 -30.28
C ARG A 375 -6.40 -5.45 -29.25
N ILE A 376 -6.26 -6.61 -28.61
CA ILE A 376 -7.08 -6.98 -27.46
C ILE A 376 -6.56 -6.18 -26.26
N VAL A 377 -7.25 -5.10 -25.90
CA VAL A 377 -6.99 -4.32 -24.67
C VAL A 377 -7.48 -5.16 -23.49
N LYS A 378 -6.56 -5.58 -22.60
CA LYS A 378 -6.89 -6.29 -21.35
C LYS A 378 -6.84 -5.32 -20.18
N LYS A 379 -8.01 -4.88 -19.72
CA LYS A 379 -8.15 -3.88 -18.66
C LYS A 379 -8.04 -4.51 -17.28
N ALA A 380 -7.35 -3.84 -16.36
CA ALA A 380 -7.18 -4.32 -14.98
C ALA A 380 -8.33 -3.96 -14.03
N TYR A 381 -9.12 -2.95 -14.41
CA TYR A 381 -10.20 -2.34 -13.62
C TYR A 381 -9.92 -2.15 -12.13
N PRO A 382 -8.73 -1.67 -11.71
CA PRO A 382 -8.30 -1.88 -10.34
C PRO A 382 -8.72 -0.77 -9.38
N LEU A 383 -9.47 0.25 -9.82
CA LEU A 383 -9.73 1.48 -9.07
C LEU A 383 -11.19 1.63 -8.65
N LEU A 384 -11.53 2.74 -7.99
CA LEU A 384 -12.89 3.05 -7.53
C LEU A 384 -13.77 3.80 -8.55
N PHE A 385 -13.17 4.30 -9.63
CA PHE A 385 -13.87 5.02 -10.70
C PHE A 385 -13.72 4.25 -12.00
N ASP A 386 -14.80 4.14 -12.77
CA ASP A 386 -14.80 3.46 -14.07
C ASP A 386 -14.13 4.29 -15.17
N GLU A 387 -14.12 3.77 -16.41
CA GLU A 387 -13.49 4.43 -17.56
C GLU A 387 -14.13 5.79 -17.94
N ASN A 388 -15.33 6.04 -17.44
CA ASN A 388 -16.11 7.26 -17.60
C ASN A 388 -16.07 8.15 -16.35
N ARG A 389 -15.16 7.89 -15.41
CA ARG A 389 -15.00 8.58 -14.12
C ARG A 389 -16.20 8.46 -13.18
N GLN A 390 -17.10 7.50 -13.41
CA GLN A 390 -18.23 7.26 -12.51
C GLN A 390 -17.80 6.36 -11.36
N ARG A 391 -18.35 6.62 -10.17
CA ARG A 391 -18.10 5.80 -8.97
C ARG A 391 -18.58 4.36 -9.22
N LYS A 392 -17.68 3.38 -9.10
CA LYS A 392 -18.01 1.95 -9.16
C LYS A 392 -18.73 1.51 -7.89
N LYS A 393 -19.36 0.33 -7.90
CA LYS A 393 -19.96 -0.25 -6.67
C LYS A 393 -18.94 -0.43 -5.53
N ALA A 394 -17.67 -0.69 -5.86
CA ALA A 394 -16.58 -0.74 -4.88
C ALA A 394 -16.36 0.58 -4.13
N TYR A 395 -16.65 1.74 -4.74
CA TYR A 395 -16.59 3.03 -4.04
C TYR A 395 -17.51 3.03 -2.81
N TRP A 396 -18.73 2.51 -2.98
CA TRP A 396 -19.75 2.53 -1.93
C TRP A 396 -19.43 1.58 -0.78
N SER A 397 -18.69 0.49 -1.01
CA SER A 397 -18.21 -0.36 0.08
C SER A 397 -17.06 0.28 0.89
N VAL A 398 -16.35 1.23 0.29
CA VAL A 398 -15.32 2.02 0.95
C VAL A 398 -15.93 3.12 1.83
N VAL A 399 -17.03 3.76 1.42
CA VAL A 399 -17.62 4.91 2.15
C VAL A 399 -18.84 4.59 3.03
N GLY A 400 -19.47 3.43 2.86
CA GLY A 400 -20.67 3.03 3.60
C GLY A 400 -20.38 2.43 4.98
N PHE A 401 -19.93 3.25 5.94
CA PHE A 401 -19.62 2.85 7.32
C PHE A 401 -20.15 3.81 8.38
#